data_AF-A0A2K4ZPA5-F1
#
_entry.id   AF-A0A2K4ZPA5-F1
#
_cell.length_a   1.000
_cell.length_b   1.000
_cell.length_c   1.000
_cell.angle_alpha   90.00
_cell.angle_beta   90.00
_cell.angle_gamma   90.00
#
_symmetry.space_group_name_H-M   'P 1'
#
loop_
_entity.id
_entity.type
_entity.pdbx_description
1 polymer ?
#
loop_
_entity_poly.entity_id
_entity_poly.type
_entity_poly.pdbx_seq_one_letter_code
_entity_poly.pdbx_strand_id
1 'polypeptide(L)'
;MAQVIKNLGQFAKALEPKIIATLEAVAEDTKQEIDDHLQAYYDEYDPALRKLLGRLFYQRTYQLKDCCKIGKPTINNGKISIEVYLDIDSLHYDTKGADAFKTVVAANSSLHGGWDVSNLQSGQVPWSVIKNNDGTSYGNGIQIWEDPIHELIDNGKLITIFKKHAKARGLNLK
;
A
#
# COMPACT_ATOMS: atom_id res chain seq x y z
N MET A 1 6.14 -34.02 18.66
CA MET A 1 6.02 -34.05 20.14
C MET A 1 4.77 -33.28 20.53
N ALA A 2 3.92 -33.85 21.39
CA ALA A 2 2.81 -33.11 21.97
C ALA A 2 3.35 -32.12 23.03
N GLN A 3 2.89 -30.88 22.99
CA GLN A 3 3.30 -29.85 23.96
C GLN A 3 2.24 -29.76 25.06
N VAL A 4 2.64 -29.91 26.32
CA VAL A 4 1.71 -29.79 27.47
C VAL A 4 1.61 -28.33 27.86
N ILE A 5 0.39 -27.78 27.79
CA ILE A 5 0.08 -26.39 28.12
C ILE A 5 -0.52 -26.34 29.52
N LYS A 6 0.14 -25.64 30.45
CA LYS A 6 -0.22 -25.61 31.88
C LYS A 6 -0.97 -24.35 32.30
N ASN A 7 -0.98 -23.31 31.46
CA ASN A 7 -1.66 -22.04 31.72
C ASN A 7 -1.89 -21.22 30.44
N LEU A 8 -2.67 -20.14 30.57
CA LEU A 8 -3.00 -19.24 29.46
C LEU A 8 -1.77 -18.54 28.85
N GLY A 9 -0.75 -18.22 29.63
CA GLY A 9 0.48 -17.63 29.11
C GLY A 9 1.25 -18.58 28.19
N GLN A 10 1.35 -19.85 28.58
CA GLN A 10 1.92 -20.91 27.73
C GLN A 10 1.07 -21.16 26.49
N PHE A 11 -0.27 -21.08 26.62
CA PHE A 11 -1.18 -21.19 25.49
C PHE A 11 -0.95 -20.05 24.48
N ALA A 12 -0.92 -18.80 24.94
CA ALA A 12 -0.66 -17.63 24.10
C ALA A 12 0.68 -17.77 23.36
N LYS A 13 1.75 -18.13 24.08
CA LYS A 13 3.08 -18.32 23.52
C LYS A 13 3.15 -19.46 22.48
N ALA A 14 2.35 -20.52 22.68
CA ALA A 14 2.23 -21.59 21.70
C ALA A 14 1.47 -21.16 20.42
N LEU A 15 0.59 -20.16 20.51
CA LEU A 15 -0.14 -19.60 19.37
C LEU A 15 0.65 -18.53 18.62
N GLU A 16 1.58 -17.82 19.28
CA GLU A 16 2.36 -16.72 18.70
C GLU A 16 2.89 -17.03 17.28
N PRO A 17 3.61 -18.14 17.00
CA PRO A 17 4.14 -18.40 15.66
C PRO A 17 3.04 -18.56 14.60
N LYS A 18 1.89 -19.12 14.97
CA LYS A 18 0.74 -19.27 14.06
C LYS A 18 0.08 -17.93 13.77
N ILE A 19 -0.05 -17.07 14.78
CA ILE A 19 -0.62 -15.73 14.62
C ILE A 19 0.31 -14.88 13.74
N ILE A 20 1.63 -14.91 14.00
CA ILE A 20 2.63 -14.22 13.16
C ILE A 20 2.51 -14.67 11.72
N ALA A 21 2.57 -15.98 11.45
CA ALA A 21 2.46 -16.50 10.09
C ALA A 21 1.12 -16.16 9.43
N THR A 22 0.04 -16.01 10.21
CA THR A 22 -1.25 -15.55 9.70
C THR A 22 -1.17 -14.10 9.27
N LEU A 23 -0.64 -13.23 10.14
CA LEU A 23 -0.51 -11.81 9.87
C LEU A 23 0.45 -11.52 8.71
N GLU A 24 1.53 -12.28 8.57
CA GLU A 24 2.48 -12.14 7.44
C GLU A 24 1.77 -12.35 6.11
N ALA A 25 1.00 -13.43 5.98
CA ALA A 25 0.25 -13.71 4.76
C ALA A 25 -0.92 -12.72 4.54
N VAL A 26 -1.49 -12.17 5.61
CA VAL A 26 -2.49 -11.09 5.51
C VAL A 26 -1.83 -9.81 4.99
N ALA A 27 -0.64 -9.47 5.47
CA ALA A 27 0.11 -8.31 5.00
C ALA A 27 0.52 -8.46 3.53
N GLU A 28 0.91 -9.67 3.11
CA GLU A 28 1.20 -9.99 1.70
C GLU A 28 -0.03 -9.79 0.80
N ASP A 29 -1.18 -10.40 1.13
CA ASP A 29 -2.42 -10.23 0.36
C ASP A 29 -2.91 -8.76 0.40
N THR A 30 -2.71 -8.05 1.51
CA THR A 30 -3.05 -6.62 1.64
C THR A 30 -2.18 -5.76 0.72
N LYS A 31 -0.87 -6.01 0.69
CA LYS A 31 0.05 -5.33 -0.24
C LYS A 31 -0.32 -5.65 -1.68
N GLN A 32 -0.64 -6.91 -1.99
CA GLN A 32 -1.04 -7.30 -3.34
C GLN A 32 -2.28 -6.53 -3.80
N GLU A 33 -3.27 -6.35 -2.92
CA GLU A 33 -4.45 -5.54 -3.22
C GLU A 33 -4.09 -4.10 -3.58
N ILE A 34 -3.22 -3.47 -2.78
CA ILE A 34 -2.71 -2.13 -3.04
C ILE A 34 -1.98 -2.10 -4.40
N ASP A 35 -1.08 -3.06 -4.64
CA ASP A 35 -0.31 -3.16 -5.88
C ASP A 35 -1.20 -3.33 -7.12
N ASP A 36 -2.30 -4.07 -7.00
CA ASP A 36 -3.28 -4.32 -8.07
C ASP A 36 -4.07 -3.04 -8.39
N HIS A 37 -4.54 -2.31 -7.36
CA HIS A 37 -5.17 -1.00 -7.54
C HIS A 37 -4.24 0.00 -8.21
N LEU A 38 -2.96 0.07 -7.79
CA LEU A 38 -1.96 0.92 -8.43
C LEU A 38 -1.73 0.52 -9.89
N GLN A 39 -1.62 -0.78 -10.16
CA GLN A 39 -1.41 -1.27 -11.51
C GLN A 39 -2.57 -0.89 -12.42
N ALA A 40 -3.81 -1.10 -11.97
CA ALA A 40 -5.01 -0.75 -12.73
C ALA A 40 -5.06 0.75 -13.07
N TYR A 41 -4.77 1.62 -12.11
CA TYR A 41 -4.71 3.06 -12.31
C TYR A 41 -3.68 3.47 -13.38
N TYR A 42 -2.47 2.90 -13.32
CA TYR A 42 -1.42 3.23 -14.28
C TYR A 42 -1.60 2.56 -15.66
N ASP A 43 -2.34 1.45 -15.73
CA ASP A 43 -2.69 0.79 -16.99
C ASP A 43 -3.76 1.56 -17.76
N GLU A 44 -4.66 2.28 -17.08
CA GLU A 44 -5.65 3.17 -17.71
C GLU A 44 -4.98 4.35 -18.44
N TYR A 45 -3.86 4.84 -17.91
CA TYR A 45 -3.03 5.85 -18.55
C TYR A 45 -2.16 5.22 -19.64
N ASP A 46 -2.77 4.92 -20.79
CA ASP A 46 -2.10 4.43 -22.01
C ASP A 46 -1.77 5.59 -22.97
N PRO A 47 -0.60 6.27 -22.85
CA PRO A 47 -0.16 7.17 -23.89
C PRO A 47 0.21 6.33 -25.12
N ALA A 48 -0.30 6.68 -26.30
CA ALA A 48 -0.04 6.02 -27.59
C ALA A 48 1.45 5.78 -27.95
N LEU A 49 2.39 6.35 -27.19
CA LEU A 49 3.84 6.17 -27.22
C LEU A 49 4.38 4.97 -26.40
N ARG A 50 3.51 4.14 -25.80
CA ARG A 50 3.81 2.98 -24.94
C ARG A 50 4.95 2.07 -25.43
N LYS A 51 5.07 1.84 -26.75
CA LYS A 51 6.12 0.97 -27.31
C LYS A 51 7.53 1.58 -27.30
N LEU A 52 7.66 2.91 -27.26
CA LEU A 52 8.95 3.60 -27.37
C LEU A 52 9.40 4.23 -26.04
N LEU A 53 8.46 4.70 -25.22
CA LEU A 53 8.75 5.46 -23.99
C LEU A 53 8.26 4.79 -22.70
N GLY A 54 7.66 3.58 -22.78
CA GLY A 54 7.06 2.91 -21.63
C GLY A 54 7.99 2.82 -20.41
N ARG A 55 9.30 2.61 -20.62
CA ARG A 55 10.27 2.52 -19.53
C ARG A 55 10.35 3.80 -18.67
N LEU A 56 10.16 4.98 -19.27
CA LEU A 56 10.19 6.27 -18.55
C LEU A 56 8.90 6.53 -17.78
N PHE A 57 7.75 6.15 -18.35
CA PHE A 57 6.44 6.34 -17.72
C PHE A 57 6.20 5.36 -16.57
N TYR A 58 6.59 4.09 -16.75
CA TYR A 58 6.41 3.06 -15.72
C TYR A 58 7.45 3.11 -14.61
N GLN A 59 8.59 3.78 -14.77
CA GLN A 59 9.58 3.90 -13.70
C GLN A 59 8.96 4.51 -12.43
N ARG A 60 8.09 5.51 -12.58
CA ARG A 60 7.39 6.12 -11.44
C ARG A 60 6.36 5.15 -10.85
N THR A 61 5.59 4.44 -11.68
CA THR A 61 4.67 3.38 -11.23
C THR A 61 5.39 2.30 -10.42
N TYR A 62 6.50 1.78 -10.93
CA TYR A 62 7.29 0.77 -10.24
C TYR A 62 7.82 1.29 -8.90
N GLN A 63 8.30 2.54 -8.85
CA GLN A 63 8.74 3.13 -7.60
C GLN A 63 7.58 3.31 -6.59
N LEU A 64 6.38 3.68 -7.04
CA LEU A 64 5.22 3.81 -6.17
C LEU A 64 4.67 2.47 -5.67
N LYS A 65 4.74 1.41 -6.49
CA LYS A 65 4.45 0.04 -6.03
C LYS A 65 5.52 -0.46 -5.06
N ASP A 66 6.78 -0.14 -5.34
CA ASP A 66 7.90 -0.51 -4.49
C ASP A 66 7.89 0.24 -3.16
N CYS A 67 7.36 1.46 -3.08
CA CYS A 67 7.32 2.20 -1.82
C CYS A 67 6.30 1.62 -0.83
N CYS A 68 5.32 0.83 -1.27
CA CYS A 68 4.51 0.06 -0.34
C CYS A 68 5.36 -1.08 0.26
N LYS A 69 5.53 -1.10 1.57
CA LYS A 69 6.37 -2.06 2.31
C LYS A 69 5.57 -2.79 3.37
N ILE A 70 6.04 -4.00 3.69
CA ILE A 70 5.59 -4.79 4.83
C ILE A 70 6.63 -4.67 5.93
N GLY A 71 6.21 -4.20 7.09
CA GLY A 71 7.03 -4.12 8.29
C GLY A 71 7.30 -5.49 8.90
N LYS A 72 8.21 -5.54 9.87
CA LYS A 72 8.46 -6.78 10.63
C LYS A 72 7.35 -7.00 11.66
N PRO A 73 7.05 -8.28 12.01
CA PRO A 73 6.19 -8.58 13.14
C PRO A 73 6.67 -7.91 14.42
N THR A 74 5.77 -7.20 15.09
CA THR A 74 6.00 -6.56 16.39
C THR A 74 5.12 -7.21 17.44
N ILE A 75 5.66 -7.42 18.64
CA ILE A 75 4.93 -7.96 19.78
C ILE A 75 5.02 -6.94 20.92
N ASN A 76 3.93 -6.24 21.20
CA ASN A 76 3.86 -5.21 22.22
C ASN A 76 2.63 -5.44 23.10
N ASN A 77 2.83 -5.62 24.41
CA ASN A 77 1.75 -5.80 25.39
C ASN A 77 0.70 -6.86 25.00
N GLY A 78 1.14 -8.00 24.46
CA GLY A 78 0.25 -9.09 24.03
C GLY A 78 -0.48 -8.85 22.70
N LYS A 79 -0.21 -7.74 22.02
CA LYS A 79 -0.64 -7.48 20.63
C LYS A 79 0.49 -7.90 19.68
N ILE A 80 0.12 -8.64 18.63
CA ILE A 80 0.98 -8.91 17.49
C ILE A 80 0.49 -8.05 16.32
N SER A 81 1.40 -7.30 15.70
CA SER A 81 1.08 -6.44 14.56
C SER A 81 2.13 -6.55 13.46
N ILE A 82 1.67 -6.39 12.23
CA ILE A 82 2.48 -6.17 11.04
C ILE A 82 1.89 -4.95 10.35
N GLU A 83 2.75 -4.02 9.97
CA GLU A 83 2.36 -2.78 9.30
C GLU A 83 2.53 -2.96 7.80
N VAL A 84 1.57 -2.47 7.03
CA VAL A 84 1.72 -2.23 5.60
C VAL A 84 1.70 -0.72 5.43
N TYR A 85 2.77 -0.14 4.88
CA TYR A 85 2.99 1.31 4.90
C TYR A 85 3.68 1.80 3.63
N LEU A 86 3.58 3.10 3.36
CA LEU A 86 4.31 3.76 2.29
C LEU A 86 5.66 4.26 2.83
N ASP A 87 6.75 3.65 2.37
CA ASP A 87 8.12 4.08 2.59
C ASP A 87 8.48 5.18 1.59
N ILE A 88 8.03 6.41 1.88
CA ILE A 88 8.22 7.57 1.00
C ILE A 88 9.71 7.85 0.77
N ASP A 89 10.55 7.59 1.76
CA ASP A 89 12.00 7.81 1.68
C ASP A 89 12.70 6.88 0.68
N SER A 90 12.05 5.77 0.31
CA SER A 90 12.54 4.85 -0.73
C SER A 90 12.31 5.35 -2.18
N LEU A 91 11.56 6.44 -2.35
CA LEU A 91 11.31 7.04 -3.66
C LEU A 91 12.50 7.90 -4.08
N HIS A 92 13.06 7.61 -5.25
CA HIS A 92 14.26 8.27 -5.77
C HIS A 92 14.03 8.73 -7.21
N TYR A 93 14.02 10.05 -7.39
CA TYR A 93 13.81 10.69 -8.68
C TYR A 93 15.02 11.50 -9.10
N ASP A 94 15.59 11.19 -10.27
CA ASP A 94 16.75 11.90 -10.82
C ASP A 94 16.40 13.29 -11.38
N THR A 95 15.11 13.62 -11.44
CA THR A 95 14.62 14.90 -11.97
C THR A 95 14.90 16.03 -10.98
N LYS A 96 15.59 17.08 -11.42
CA LYS A 96 15.87 18.25 -10.59
C LYS A 96 14.58 18.87 -10.04
N GLY A 97 14.54 19.04 -8.72
CA GLY A 97 13.39 19.59 -7.99
C GLY A 97 12.32 18.55 -7.63
N ALA A 98 12.48 17.29 -8.03
CA ALA A 98 11.54 16.24 -7.67
C ALA A 98 11.58 15.97 -6.16
N ASP A 99 10.42 15.60 -5.64
CA ASP A 99 10.15 15.46 -4.21
C ASP A 99 9.25 14.24 -4.05
N ALA A 100 9.68 13.32 -3.18
CA ALA A 100 9.02 12.05 -2.94
C ALA A 100 7.60 12.23 -2.41
N PHE A 101 7.46 13.05 -1.36
CA PHE A 101 6.17 13.30 -0.72
C PHE A 101 5.18 13.97 -1.68
N LYS A 102 5.61 15.01 -2.40
CA LYS A 102 4.74 15.68 -3.39
C LYS A 102 4.33 14.74 -4.52
N THR A 103 5.19 13.80 -4.88
CA THR A 103 4.87 12.80 -5.91
C THR A 103 3.78 11.83 -5.43
N VAL A 104 3.83 11.39 -4.17
CA VAL A 104 2.78 10.57 -3.55
C VAL A 104 1.44 11.32 -3.52
N VAL A 105 1.44 12.59 -3.09
CA VAL A 105 0.23 13.44 -3.04
C VAL A 105 -0.33 13.70 -4.45
N ALA A 106 0.54 13.96 -5.43
CA ALA A 106 0.12 14.17 -6.81
C ALA A 106 -0.47 12.89 -7.43
N ALA A 107 0.12 11.73 -7.15
CA ALA A 107 -0.40 10.45 -7.62
C ALA A 107 -1.81 10.19 -7.06
N ASN A 108 -2.03 10.60 -5.81
CA ASN A 108 -3.32 10.57 -5.15
C ASN A 108 -4.35 11.58 -5.65
N SER A 109 -3.89 12.59 -6.38
CA SER A 109 -4.72 13.62 -7.02
C SER A 109 -5.08 13.25 -8.46
N SER A 110 -4.98 11.96 -8.81
CA SER A 110 -5.14 11.44 -10.17
C SER A 110 -4.12 11.98 -11.20
N LEU A 111 -2.99 12.57 -10.75
CA LEU A 111 -1.99 13.18 -11.63
C LEU A 111 -0.83 12.24 -11.99
N HIS A 112 -0.92 10.95 -11.68
CA HIS A 112 0.12 9.96 -11.96
C HIS A 112 1.49 10.34 -11.35
N GLY A 113 1.46 11.11 -10.26
CA GLY A 113 2.63 11.66 -9.57
C GLY A 113 3.24 12.90 -10.23
N GLY A 114 2.61 13.43 -11.29
CA GLY A 114 3.00 14.66 -11.97
C GLY A 114 2.57 15.90 -11.21
N TRP A 115 3.53 16.78 -10.91
CA TRP A 115 3.32 18.11 -10.35
C TRP A 115 4.43 19.02 -10.88
N ASP A 116 4.26 20.34 -10.82
CA ASP A 116 5.25 21.27 -11.37
C ASP A 116 6.56 21.24 -10.58
N VAL A 117 7.57 20.63 -11.19
CA VAL A 117 8.89 20.41 -10.60
C VAL A 117 9.83 21.59 -10.85
N SER A 118 9.56 22.45 -11.84
CA SER A 118 10.34 23.67 -12.16
C SER A 118 9.98 24.38 -13.49
N ASN A 119 8.95 23.98 -14.24
CA ASN A 119 8.47 24.67 -15.45
C ASN A 119 7.13 24.07 -15.90
N LEU A 120 6.08 24.89 -15.99
CA LEU A 120 4.76 24.54 -16.53
C LEU A 120 4.85 24.18 -18.03
N GLN A 121 5.27 22.96 -18.34
CA GLN A 121 4.90 22.35 -19.62
C GLN A 121 3.49 21.75 -19.50
N SER A 122 2.74 21.82 -20.61
CA SER A 122 1.33 21.44 -20.72
C SER A 122 1.05 20.08 -20.06
N GLY A 123 0.20 20.07 -19.01
CA GLY A 123 -0.25 18.86 -18.31
C GLY A 123 0.23 18.73 -16.85
N GLN A 124 1.14 19.56 -16.36
CA GLN A 124 1.53 19.56 -14.94
C GLN A 124 0.70 20.53 -14.10
N VAL A 125 0.28 20.10 -12.91
CA VAL A 125 -0.49 20.92 -11.97
C VAL A 125 0.45 21.56 -10.93
N PRO A 126 0.30 22.87 -10.63
CA PRO A 126 1.10 23.52 -9.59
C PRO A 126 0.90 22.89 -8.20
N TRP A 127 1.98 22.80 -7.41
CA TRP A 127 1.89 22.30 -6.02
C TRP A 127 0.85 23.05 -5.19
N SER A 128 0.69 24.36 -5.40
CA SER A 128 -0.30 25.18 -4.68
C SER A 128 -1.74 24.71 -4.82
N VAL A 129 -2.07 23.97 -5.89
CA VAL A 129 -3.39 23.42 -6.17
C VAL A 129 -3.63 22.11 -5.41
N ILE A 130 -2.61 21.26 -5.28
CA ILE A 130 -2.75 19.90 -4.73
C ILE A 130 -2.18 19.72 -3.31
N LYS A 131 -1.49 20.73 -2.76
CA LYS A 131 -0.81 20.65 -1.45
C LYS A 131 -1.71 20.33 -0.25
N ASN A 132 -3.02 20.57 -0.39
CA ASN A 132 -4.02 20.32 0.63
C ASN A 132 -4.80 19.01 0.37
N ASN A 133 -4.40 18.22 -0.64
CA ASN A 133 -4.97 16.89 -0.80
C ASN A 133 -4.38 16.00 0.30
N ASP A 134 -5.19 15.82 1.35
CA ASP A 134 -4.93 14.97 2.51
C ASP A 134 -5.66 13.63 2.43
N GLY A 135 -6.23 13.30 1.27
CA GLY A 135 -7.04 12.11 1.06
C GLY A 135 -8.48 12.21 1.60
N THR A 136 -8.88 13.34 2.21
CA THR A 136 -10.22 13.47 2.84
C THR A 136 -11.31 13.97 1.89
N SER A 137 -10.93 14.49 0.72
CA SER A 137 -11.85 14.96 -0.32
C SER A 137 -11.75 14.08 -1.56
N TYR A 138 -12.70 13.16 -1.70
CA TYR A 138 -12.98 12.40 -2.93
C TYR A 138 -13.36 13.36 -4.05
N GLY A 139 -12.35 13.88 -4.76
CA GLY A 139 -12.59 14.60 -6.01
C GLY A 139 -13.14 13.66 -7.08
N ASN A 140 -13.48 14.21 -8.25
CA ASN A 140 -13.79 13.39 -9.42
C ASN A 140 -12.48 12.85 -10.01
N GLY A 141 -11.96 11.75 -9.45
CA GLY A 141 -10.73 11.10 -9.91
C GLY A 141 -10.33 9.92 -9.03
N ILE A 142 -9.52 8.99 -9.56
CA ILE A 142 -9.01 7.82 -8.83
C ILE A 142 -8.07 8.29 -7.71
N GLN A 143 -8.35 7.81 -6.50
CA GLN A 143 -7.55 8.06 -5.29
C GLN A 143 -6.73 6.82 -4.99
N ILE A 144 -5.52 6.77 -5.56
CA ILE A 144 -4.76 5.52 -5.66
C ILE A 144 -4.35 4.92 -4.32
N TRP A 145 -4.35 5.71 -3.24
CA TRP A 145 -4.05 5.22 -1.90
C TRP A 145 -5.32 4.96 -1.09
N GLU A 146 -6.35 5.79 -1.23
CA GLU A 146 -7.59 5.67 -0.47
C GLU A 146 -8.49 4.58 -1.04
N ASP A 147 -8.59 4.43 -2.36
CA ASP A 147 -9.43 3.41 -2.99
C ASP A 147 -9.11 1.98 -2.50
N PRO A 148 -7.84 1.52 -2.47
CA PRO A 148 -7.54 0.22 -1.86
C PRO A 148 -7.79 0.20 -0.35
N ILE A 149 -7.61 1.32 0.38
CA ILE A 149 -7.93 1.38 1.81
C ILE A 149 -9.44 1.21 2.03
N HIS A 150 -10.29 1.84 1.22
CA HIS A 150 -11.75 1.66 1.26
C HIS A 150 -12.14 0.21 1.01
N GLU A 151 -11.55 -0.41 -0.01
CA GLU A 151 -11.84 -1.81 -0.32
C GLU A 151 -11.40 -2.74 0.82
N LEU A 152 -10.20 -2.52 1.37
CA LEU A 152 -9.66 -3.30 2.47
C LEU A 152 -10.44 -3.12 3.77
N ILE A 153 -10.67 -1.88 4.19
CA ILE A 153 -11.23 -1.56 5.51
C ILE A 153 -12.75 -1.47 5.44
N ASP A 154 -13.28 -0.55 4.65
CA ASP A 154 -14.70 -0.20 4.69
C ASP A 154 -15.58 -1.26 4.04
N ASN A 155 -15.11 -1.88 2.95
CA ASN A 155 -15.81 -2.99 2.30
C ASN A 155 -15.46 -4.36 2.92
N GLY A 156 -14.62 -4.38 3.96
CA GLY A 156 -14.36 -5.58 4.76
C GLY A 156 -13.50 -6.65 4.08
N LYS A 157 -12.79 -6.32 3.00
CA LYS A 157 -11.91 -7.27 2.31
C LYS A 157 -10.75 -7.72 3.20
N LEU A 158 -10.20 -6.85 4.05
CA LEU A 158 -9.16 -7.19 5.01
C LEU A 158 -9.63 -8.26 6.01
N ILE A 159 -10.87 -8.18 6.48
CA ILE A 159 -11.48 -9.20 7.36
C ILE A 159 -11.60 -10.53 6.61
N THR A 160 -11.98 -10.49 5.34
CA THR A 160 -12.09 -11.67 4.49
C THR A 160 -10.72 -12.35 4.29
N ILE A 161 -9.69 -11.57 3.97
CA ILE A 161 -8.29 -12.02 3.85
C ILE A 161 -7.81 -12.63 5.18
N PHE A 162 -8.07 -11.96 6.31
CA PHE A 162 -7.70 -12.45 7.63
C PHE A 162 -8.36 -13.79 7.96
N LYS A 163 -9.68 -13.91 7.76
CA LYS A 163 -10.41 -15.16 8.01
C LYS A 163 -9.91 -16.32 7.13
N LYS A 164 -9.61 -16.06 5.85
CA LYS A 164 -9.01 -17.03 4.93
C LYS A 164 -7.69 -17.58 5.49
N HIS A 165 -6.76 -16.71 5.87
CA HIS A 165 -5.43 -17.11 6.34
C HIS A 165 -5.44 -17.73 7.74
N ALA A 166 -6.32 -17.25 8.62
CA ALA A 166 -6.54 -17.82 9.95
C ALA A 166 -7.06 -19.26 9.83
N LYS A 167 -8.08 -19.49 9.00
CA LYS A 167 -8.65 -20.83 8.76
C LYS A 167 -7.62 -21.79 8.17
N ALA A 168 -6.81 -21.34 7.20
CA ALA A 168 -5.74 -22.16 6.62
C ALA A 168 -4.70 -22.64 7.65
N ARG A 169 -4.57 -21.94 8.77
CA ARG A 169 -3.65 -22.27 9.88
C ARG A 169 -4.34 -22.94 11.08
N GLY A 170 -5.60 -23.33 10.90
CA GLY A 170 -6.41 -24.02 11.93
C GLY A 170 -6.96 -23.09 13.01
N LEU A 171 -6.97 -21.78 12.78
CA LEU A 171 -7.62 -20.80 13.65
C LEU A 171 -9.04 -20.57 13.16
N ASN A 172 -10.00 -21.26 13.77
CA ASN A 172 -11.42 -21.08 13.49
C ASN A 172 -11.97 -19.91 14.31
N LEU A 173 -12.08 -18.76 13.66
CA LEU A 173 -12.64 -17.54 14.25
C LEU A 173 -14.15 -17.52 14.00
N LYS A 174 -14.93 -17.18 15.02
CA LYS A 174 -16.38 -16.98 14.92
C LYS A 174 -16.69 -15.56 14.46
#